data_AF-A0A7C3VL50-F1
#
_entry.id   AF-A0A7C3VL50-F1
#
_cell.length_a   1.000
_cell.length_b   1.000
_cell.length_c   1.000
_cell.angle_alpha   90.00
_cell.angle_beta   90.00
_cell.angle_gamma   90.00
#
_symmetry.space_group_name_H-M   'P 1'
#
loop_
_entity.id
_entity.type
_entity.pdbx_description
1 polymer ?
#
loop_
_entity_poly.entity_id
_entity_poly.type
_entity_poly.pdbx_seq_one_letter_code
_entity_poly.pdbx_strand_id
1 'polypeptide(L)' 'MSNSVEFTAKIKQGLIEIPEEYQQELNPEEEITVILIKHQKRISQTGIIAELTDNPISVPGWRNKLTRDDIYQL' A
#
# COMPACT_ATOMS: atom_id res chain seq x y z
N MET A 1 20.25 17.32 -22.33
CA MET A 1 19.20 17.55 -21.31
C MET A 1 18.24 16.39 -21.45
N SER A 2 17.97 15.64 -20.38
CA SER A 2 17.03 14.52 -20.41
C SER A 2 15.60 15.07 -20.47
N ASN A 3 14.91 14.86 -21.59
CA ASN A 3 13.53 15.25 -21.78
C ASN A 3 12.64 14.13 -21.24
N SER A 4 12.20 14.24 -19.98
CA SER A 4 11.43 13.21 -19.28
C SER A 4 10.10 13.77 -18.80
N VAL A 5 9.03 13.01 -18.99
CA VAL A 5 7.69 13.35 -18.51
C VAL A 5 7.37 12.49 -17.29
N GLU A 6 6.84 13.11 -16.23
CA GLU A 6 6.38 12.42 -15.02
C GLU A 6 4.89 12.66 -14.82
N PHE A 7 4.12 11.58 -14.68
CA PHE A 7 2.69 11.63 -14.41
C PHE A 7 2.25 10.48 -13.51
N THR A 8 1.09 10.63 -12.88
CA THR A 8 0.46 9.58 -12.07
C THR A 8 -0.68 8.93 -12.84
N ALA A 9 -0.59 7.62 -13.08
CA ALA A 9 -1.65 6.83 -13.71
C ALA A 9 -1.98 5.58 -12.90
N LYS A 10 -3.18 5.04 -13.11
CA LYS A 10 -3.60 3.75 -12.53
C LYS A 10 -3.34 2.64 -13.54
N ILE A 11 -2.79 1.53 -13.06
CA ILE A 11 -2.68 0.30 -13.86
C ILE A 11 -4.06 -0.35 -13.93
N LYS A 12 -4.59 -0.55 -15.14
CA LYS A 12 -5.86 -1.26 -15.38
C LYS A 12 -5.60 -2.45 -16.30
N GLN A 13 -5.93 -3.66 -15.84
CA GLN A 13 -5.76 -4.90 -16.62
C GLN A 13 -4.32 -5.09 -17.16
N GLY A 14 -3.31 -4.61 -16.43
CA GLY A 14 -1.91 -4.66 -16.85
C GLY A 14 -1.47 -3.55 -17.81
N LEU A 15 -2.36 -2.62 -18.18
CA LEU A 15 -2.07 -1.48 -19.04
C LEU A 15 -1.87 -0.19 -18.23
N ILE A 16 -0.94 0.63 -18.70
CA ILE A 16 -0.73 2.02 -18.25
C ILE A 16 -1.10 2.90 -19.43
N GLU A 17 -2.15 3.71 -19.26
CA GLU A 17 -2.57 4.69 -20.26
C GLU A 17 -1.82 6.00 -20.02
N ILE A 18 -1.20 6.55 -21.06
CA ILE A 18 -0.60 7.88 -21.02
C ILE A 18 -1.73 8.92 -21.08
N PRO A 19 -1.83 9.84 -20.11
CA PRO A 19 -2.84 10.90 -20.12
C PRO A 19 -2.73 11.78 -21.38
N GLU A 20 -3.88 12.24 -21.90
CA GLU A 20 -3.97 12.99 -23.16
C GLU A 20 -3.05 14.22 -23.20
N GLU A 21 -2.91 14.90 -22.07
CA GLU A 21 -2.08 16.09 -21.91
C GLU A 21 -0.59 15.83 -22.22
N TYR A 22 -0.12 14.59 -22.09
CA TYR A 22 1.27 14.20 -22.34
C TYR A 22 1.47 13.47 -23.68
N GLN A 23 0.39 13.11 -24.38
CA GLN A 23 0.49 12.37 -25.65
C GLN A 23 1.16 13.18 -26.75
N GLN A 24 1.05 14.52 -26.71
CA GLN A 24 1.69 15.40 -27.70
C GLN A 24 3.21 15.52 -27.49
N GLU A 25 3.69 15.22 -26.28
CA GLU A 25 5.10 15.28 -25.92
C GLU A 25 5.84 13.97 -26.23
N LEU A 26 5.10 12.89 -26.51
CA LEU A 26 5.63 11.56 -26.78
C LEU A 26 5.35 11.17 -28.23
N ASN A 27 6.41 10.88 -28.98
CA ASN A 27 6.27 10.37 -30.33
C ASN A 27 5.92 8.86 -30.28
N PRO A 28 4.82 8.39 -30.90
CA PRO A 28 4.40 6.98 -30.85
C PRO A 28 5.43 5.99 -31.39
N GLU A 29 6.34 6.43 -32.26
CA GLU A 29 7.36 5.59 -32.89
C GLU A 29 8.71 5.61 -32.16
N GLU A 30 8.83 6.38 -31.07
CA GLU A 30 10.07 6.54 -30.32
C GLU A 30 10.24 5.45 -29.27
N GLU A 31 11.44 4.87 -29.18
CA GLU A 31 11.79 3.94 -28.13
C GLU A 31 11.98 4.68 -26.80
N ILE A 32 11.17 4.35 -25.80
CA ILE A 32 11.20 5.01 -24.49
C ILE A 32 11.57 4.05 -23.36
N THR A 33 12.17 4.61 -22.30
CA THR A 33 12.36 3.92 -21.03
C THR A 33 11.29 4.37 -20.04
N VAL A 34 10.55 3.40 -19.46
CA VAL A 34 9.49 3.68 -18.47
C VAL A 34 9.99 3.35 -17.06
N ILE A 35 9.82 4.30 -16.13
CA ILE A 35 10.15 4.12 -14.72
C ILE A 35 8.84 4.06 -13.91
N LEU A 36 8.61 2.94 -13.20
CA LEU A 36 7.42 2.73 -12.38
C LEU A 36 7.74 2.88 -10.89
N ILE A 37 7.19 3.92 -10.26
CA ILE A 37 7.33 4.15 -8.83
C ILE A 37 6.09 3.60 -8.10
N LYS A 38 6.27 2.52 -7.34
CA LYS A 38 5.19 1.95 -6.53
C LYS A 38 5.06 2.72 -5.23
N HIS A 39 3.95 3.46 -5.07
CA HIS A 39 3.59 4.01 -3.78
C HIS A 39 3.12 2.87 -2.89
N GLN A 40 3.89 2.54 -1.85
CA GLN A 40 3.42 1.61 -0.83
C GLN A 40 2.14 2.21 -0.22
N LYS A 41 1.04 1.46 -0.29
CA LYS A 41 -0.12 1.77 0.55
C LYS A 41 0.38 1.70 1.98
N ARG A 42 0.51 2.86 2.64
CA ARG A 42 0.68 2.89 4.08
C ARG A 42 -0.60 2.28 4.64
N ILE A 43 -0.50 1.07 5.18
CA ILE A 43 -1.49 0.59 6.14
C ILE A 43 -1.48 1.68 7.21
N SER A 44 -2.60 2.34 7.45
CA SER A 44 -2.61 3.39 8.47
C SER A 44 -2.17 2.74 9.77
N GLN A 45 -1.08 3.25 10.36
CA GLN A 45 -0.71 2.91 11.73
C GLN A 45 -1.79 3.34 12.73
N THR A 46 -2.74 4.14 12.26
CA THR A 46 -3.91 4.62 12.98
C THR A 46 -5.15 3.89 12.48
N GLY A 47 -5.80 3.17 13.38
CA GLY A 47 -7.01 2.40 13.11
C GLY A 47 -7.37 1.57 14.33
N ILE A 48 -8.62 1.15 14.44
CA ILE A 48 -9.14 0.46 15.65
C ILE A 48 -8.28 -0.78 15.99
N ILE A 49 -7.81 -1.53 15.00
CA ILE A 49 -6.96 -2.71 15.23
C ILE A 49 -5.59 -2.31 15.81
N ALA A 50 -4.96 -1.24 15.30
CA ALA A 50 -3.69 -0.76 15.82
C ALA A 50 -3.83 -0.23 17.25
N GLU A 51 -4.89 0.56 17.50
CA GLU A 51 -5.20 1.10 18.82
C GLU A 51 -5.45 -0.02 19.85
N LEU A 52 -6.19 -1.06 19.49
CA LEU A 52 -6.45 -2.22 20.35
C LEU A 52 -5.24 -3.13 20.56
N THR A 53 -4.27 -3.09 19.64
CA THR A 53 -3.01 -3.84 19.80
C THR A 53 -2.12 -3.19 20.87
N ASP A 54 -2.04 -1.86 20.85
CA ASP A 54 -1.26 -1.09 21.84
C ASP A 54 -2.03 -0.91 23.17
N ASN A 55 -3.37 -0.83 23.10
CA ASN A 55 -4.27 -0.62 24.23
C ASN A 55 -5.39 -1.68 24.24
N PRO A 56 -5.10 -2.91 24.68
CA PRO A 56 -6.10 -3.96 24.72
C PRO A 56 -7.21 -3.60 25.71
N ILE A 57 -8.47 -3.78 25.28
CA ILE A 57 -9.63 -3.59 26.15
C ILE A 57 -9.73 -4.71 27.18
N SER A 58 -9.99 -4.33 28.43
CA SER A 58 -10.22 -5.29 29.51
C SER A 58 -11.68 -5.75 29.48
N VAL A 59 -11.88 -7.03 29.17
CA VAL A 59 -13.21 -7.67 29.19
C VAL A 59 -13.43 -8.38 30.52
N PRO A 60 -14.49 -8.06 31.28
CA PRO A 60 -14.80 -8.76 32.54
C PRO A 60 -14.97 -10.27 32.31
N GLY A 61 -14.31 -11.09 33.12
CA GLY A 61 -14.33 -12.56 32.98
C GLY A 61 -13.28 -13.13 32.01
N TRP A 62 -12.55 -12.28 31.29
CA TRP A 62 -11.35 -12.70 30.57
C TRP A 62 -10.28 -13.08 31.57
N ARG A 63 -9.96 -14.38 31.65
CA ARG A 63 -8.94 -14.90 32.58
C ARG A 63 -7.63 -14.16 32.30
N ASN A 64 -7.18 -13.38 33.28
CA ASN A 64 -5.93 -12.65 33.23
C ASN A 64 -4.82 -13.57 32.71
N LYS A 65 -4.36 -13.28 31.49
CA LYS A 65 -3.20 -13.89 30.83
C LYS A 65 -3.24 -15.43 30.87
N LEU A 66 -3.90 -16.05 29.89
CA LEU A 66 -3.48 -17.39 29.45
C LEU A 66 -1.97 -17.32 29.22
N THR A 67 -1.22 -17.91 30.13
CA THR A 67 0.21 -18.08 29.98
C THR A 67 0.42 -19.12 28.89
N ARG A 68 1.61 -19.15 28.30
CA ARG A 68 1.93 -20.20 27.32
C ARG A 68 1.70 -21.59 27.90
N ASP A 69 1.98 -21.78 29.18
CA ASP A 69 1.81 -23.05 29.87
C ASP A 69 0.34 -23.45 30.00
N ASP A 70 -0.58 -22.48 30.16
CA ASP A 70 -2.03 -22.73 30.22
C ASP A 70 -2.60 -23.22 28.88
N ILE A 71 -1.97 -22.86 27.76
CA ILE A 71 -2.42 -23.28 26.41
C ILE A 71 -2.07 -24.76 26.16
N TYR A 72 -0.97 -25.26 26.70
CA TYR A 72 -0.52 -26.65 26.54
C TYR A 72 -1.22 -27.63 27.48
N GLN A 73 -2.09 -27.15 28.38
CA GLN A 73 -2.86 -27.96 29.33
C GLN A 73 -4.36 -28.06 28.98
N LEU A 74 -4.77 -27.53 27.82
CA LEU A 74 -6.12 -27.67 27.26
C LEU A 74 -6.30 -28.95 26.45
#